data_AF-A0A1F3SEQ1-F1
#
_entry.id   AF-A0A1F3SEQ1-F1
#
_cell.length_a   1.000
_cell.length_b   1.000
_cell.length_c   1.000
_cell.angle_alpha   90.00
_cell.angle_beta   90.00
_cell.angle_gamma   90.00
#
_symmetry.space_group_name_H-M   'P 1'
#
loop_
_entity.id
_entity.type
_entity.pdbx_description
1 polymer ?
#
loop_
_entity_poly.entity_id
_entity_poly.type
_entity_poly.pdbx_seq_one_letter_code
_entity_poly.pdbx_strand_id
1 'polypeptide(L)'
;MKKISQNVYCAFCRLERSVYTKKSINWTNVLLSLLATGLFMNLIWGEVDARAIIIFVFFLSFAEIFIRVRWRMSLTCPHCEFDPILYKTSREKAVFKVRKRLDEVRTSGEYMFKTNNPLHNLPVIVKNKDMNGKSIGHSTDLQ
;
A
#
# COMPACT_ATOMS: atom_id res chain seq x y z
N MET A 1 15.08 3.62 13.92
CA MET A 1 14.21 3.03 12.87
C MET A 1 13.83 4.11 11.85
N LYS A 2 14.15 3.97 10.56
CA LYS A 2 13.68 4.92 9.51
C LYS A 2 12.18 4.70 9.24
N LYS A 3 11.39 5.78 9.20
CA LYS A 3 9.96 5.74 8.83
C LYS A 3 9.81 5.07 7.46
N ILE A 4 8.88 4.12 7.38
CA ILE A 4 8.64 3.28 6.19
C ILE A 4 7.89 4.06 5.10
N SER A 5 7.08 5.04 5.52
CA SER A 5 6.34 5.96 4.68
C SER A 5 6.65 7.41 5.02
N GLN A 6 6.59 8.27 4.01
CA GLN A 6 6.70 9.72 4.17
C GLN A 6 5.52 10.40 3.46
N ASN A 7 5.00 11.46 4.08
CA ASN A 7 3.98 12.30 3.47
C ASN A 7 4.67 13.24 2.47
N VAL A 8 4.26 13.15 1.21
CA VAL A 8 4.80 13.92 0.09
C VAL A 8 3.63 14.51 -0.68
N TYR A 9 3.78 15.73 -1.19
CA TYR A 9 2.77 16.36 -2.03
C TYR A 9 2.91 15.91 -3.50
N CYS A 10 1.79 15.74 -4.19
CA CYS A 10 1.82 15.49 -5.62
C CYS A 10 2.21 16.77 -6.39
N ALA A 11 3.10 16.64 -7.39
CA ALA A 11 3.55 17.77 -8.21
C ALA A 11 2.42 18.43 -9.04
N PHE A 12 1.38 17.67 -9.39
CA PHE A 12 0.25 18.16 -10.19
C PHE A 12 -0.89 18.67 -9.31
N CYS A 13 -1.49 17.77 -8.52
CA CYS A 13 -2.70 18.09 -7.77
C CYS A 13 -2.43 18.69 -6.38
N ARG A 14 -1.17 18.76 -5.92
CA ARG A 14 -0.74 19.29 -4.61
C ARG A 14 -1.42 18.68 -3.38
N LEU A 15 -2.14 17.58 -3.56
CA LEU A 15 -2.70 16.79 -2.46
C LEU A 15 -1.60 16.01 -1.75
N GLU A 16 -1.75 15.88 -0.44
CA GLU A 16 -0.87 15.05 0.39
C GLU A 16 -1.06 13.57 0.08
N ARG A 17 0.02 12.81 0.09
CA ARG A 17 -0.01 11.36 -0.04
C ARG A 17 1.13 10.72 0.73
N SER A 18 0.86 9.56 1.29
CA SER A 18 1.88 8.72 1.94
C SER A 18 2.55 7.82 0.90
N VAL A 19 3.85 8.01 0.67
CA VAL A 19 4.64 7.22 -0.29
C VAL A 19 5.58 6.29 0.47
N TYR A 20 5.68 5.03 0.04
CA TYR A 20 6.68 4.11 0.57
C TYR A 20 8.05 4.49 0.00
N THR A 21 9.00 4.81 0.87
CA THR A 21 10.36 5.22 0.45
C THR A 21 11.34 4.05 0.38
N LYS A 22 11.02 2.92 1.00
CA LYS A 22 11.90 1.74 1.01
C LYS A 22 11.83 0.99 -0.32
N LYS A 23 12.93 1.05 -1.08
CA LYS A 23 13.10 0.34 -2.36
C LYS A 23 13.78 -1.02 -2.22
N SER A 24 14.52 -1.26 -1.12
CA SER A 24 15.34 -2.46 -0.93
C SER A 24 14.80 -3.43 0.12
N ILE A 25 15.14 -4.70 -0.05
CA ILE A 25 14.96 -5.75 0.95
C ILE A 25 15.79 -5.38 2.20
N ASN A 26 15.16 -5.46 3.38
CA ASN A 26 15.89 -5.45 4.65
C ASN A 26 16.24 -6.88 5.06
N TRP A 27 17.26 -7.02 5.91
CA TRP A 27 17.59 -8.28 6.59
C TRP A 27 16.39 -8.94 7.26
N THR A 28 15.41 -8.17 7.73
CA THR A 28 14.15 -8.70 8.30
C THR A 28 13.36 -9.54 7.30
N ASN A 29 13.33 -9.15 6.02
CA ASN A 29 12.62 -9.92 5.01
C ASN A 29 13.40 -11.19 4.64
N VAL A 30 14.74 -11.13 4.66
CA VAL A 30 15.59 -12.33 4.45
C VAL A 30 15.34 -13.35 5.56
N LEU A 31 15.33 -12.89 6.82
CA LEU A 31 15.01 -13.74 7.97
C LEU A 31 13.59 -14.32 7.88
N LEU A 32 12.61 -13.50 7.50
CA LEU A 32 11.24 -13.96 7.32
C LEU A 32 11.12 -14.98 6.18
N SER A 33 11.81 -14.78 5.05
CA SER A 33 11.86 -15.75 3.95
C SER A 33 12.52 -17.06 4.39
N LEU A 34 13.54 -17.00 5.24
CA LEU A 34 14.22 -18.17 5.78
C LEU A 34 13.28 -18.97 6.69
N LEU A 35 12.62 -18.29 7.63
CA LEU A 35 11.64 -18.91 8.54
C LEU A 35 10.44 -19.48 7.76
N ALA A 36 9.92 -18.73 6.80
CA ALA A 36 8.82 -19.18 5.95
C ALA A 36 9.20 -20.44 5.17
N THR A 37 10.41 -20.49 4.61
CA THR A 37 10.89 -21.67 3.88
C THR A 37 11.06 -22.88 4.79
N GLY A 38 11.63 -22.69 5.98
CA GLY A 38 11.79 -23.76 6.98
C GLY A 38 10.44 -24.35 7.42
N LEU A 39 9.46 -23.49 7.70
CA LEU A 39 8.09 -23.91 8.01
C LEU A 39 7.44 -24.66 6.84
N PHE A 40 7.61 -24.16 5.62
CA PHE A 40 7.03 -24.77 4.43
C PHE A 40 7.62 -26.16 4.15
N MET A 41 8.92 -26.33 4.36
CA MET A 41 9.58 -27.64 4.22
C MET A 41 9.16 -28.62 5.30
N ASN A 42 9.09 -28.18 6.56
CA ASN A 42 8.64 -29.02 7.67
C ASN A 42 7.21 -29.51 7.43
N LEU A 43 6.32 -28.63 6.93
CA LEU A 43 4.92 -28.97 6.68
C LEU A 43 4.72 -30.00 5.57
N ILE A 44 5.54 -30.00 4.51
CA ILE A 44 5.32 -30.87 3.34
C ILE A 44 6.13 -32.16 3.43
N TRP A 45 7.40 -32.08 3.84
CA TRP A 45 8.33 -33.22 3.77
C TRP A 45 8.79 -33.75 5.14
N GLY A 46 8.69 -32.96 6.21
CA GLY A 46 9.16 -33.36 7.54
C GLY A 46 10.69 -33.43 7.70
N GLU A 47 11.46 -33.54 6.61
CA GLU A 47 12.92 -33.55 6.59
C GLU A 47 13.51 -32.36 5.82
N VAL A 48 14.68 -31.88 6.26
CA VAL A 48 15.38 -30.74 5.65
C VAL A 48 16.40 -31.25 4.64
N ASP A 49 15.95 -31.42 3.40
CA ASP A 49 16.81 -31.79 2.27
C ASP A 49 17.40 -30.57 1.56
N ALA A 50 18.41 -30.80 0.70
CA ALA A 50 19.01 -29.79 -0.19
C ALA A 50 17.98 -29.02 -1.06
N ARG A 51 16.79 -29.60 -1.26
CA ARG A 51 15.64 -28.97 -1.92
C ARG A 51 15.20 -27.67 -1.24
N ALA A 52 15.48 -27.51 0.06
CA ALA A 52 15.13 -26.31 0.85
C ALA A 52 15.79 -25.05 0.29
N ILE A 53 16.98 -25.18 -0.29
CA ILE A 53 17.71 -24.05 -0.88
C ILE A 53 16.96 -23.49 -2.10
N ILE A 54 16.42 -24.37 -2.95
CA ILE A 54 15.66 -23.96 -4.14
C ILE A 54 14.38 -23.21 -3.73
N ILE A 55 13.66 -23.75 -2.74
CA ILE A 55 12.44 -23.12 -2.21
C ILE A 55 12.79 -21.78 -1.54
N PHE A 56 13.92 -21.70 -0.83
CA PHE A 56 14.37 -20.47 -0.20
C PHE A 56 14.65 -19.37 -1.23
N VAL A 57 15.39 -19.69 -2.28
CA VAL A 57 15.67 -18.75 -3.38
C VAL A 57 14.37 -18.28 -4.05
N PHE A 58 13.39 -19.17 -4.20
CA PHE A 58 12.08 -18.82 -4.74
C PHE A 58 11.34 -17.83 -3.82
N PHE A 59 11.25 -18.09 -2.52
CA PHE A 59 10.62 -17.16 -1.57
C PHE A 59 11.35 -15.82 -1.48
N LEU A 60 12.68 -15.83 -1.55
CA LEU A 60 13.47 -14.60 -1.54
C LEU A 60 13.20 -13.75 -2.79
N SER A 61 13.18 -14.39 -3.96
CA SER A 61 12.84 -13.75 -5.24
C SER A 61 11.42 -13.17 -5.21
N PHE A 62 10.46 -13.93 -4.66
CA PHE A 62 9.09 -13.48 -4.50
C PHE A 62 8.98 -12.27 -3.57
N ALA A 63 9.67 -12.28 -2.44
CA ALA A 63 9.71 -11.16 -1.52
C ALA A 63 10.28 -9.89 -2.19
N GLU A 64 11.31 -10.04 -3.03
CA GLU A 64 11.87 -8.91 -3.78
C GLU A 64 10.86 -8.30 -4.75
N ILE A 65 10.21 -9.14 -5.55
CA ILE A 65 9.21 -8.73 -6.52
C ILE A 65 8.05 -8.03 -5.80
N PHE A 66 7.56 -8.61 -4.70
CA PHE A 66 6.48 -8.03 -3.93
C PHE A 66 6.80 -6.63 -3.41
N ILE A 67 8.01 -6.43 -2.85
CA ILE A 67 8.45 -5.12 -2.37
C ILE A 67 8.55 -4.11 -3.52
N ARG A 68 9.12 -4.52 -4.67
CA ARG A 68 9.24 -3.65 -5.85
C ARG A 68 7.86 -3.25 -6.39
N VAL A 69 6.93 -4.19 -6.49
CA VAL A 69 5.56 -3.94 -6.98
C VAL A 69 4.81 -3.04 -6.00
N ARG A 70 4.88 -3.32 -4.70
CA ARG A 70 4.24 -2.49 -3.65
C ARG A 70 4.79 -1.07 -3.64
N TRP A 71 6.10 -0.90 -3.78
CA TRP A 71 6.73 0.41 -3.93
C TRP A 71 6.19 1.15 -5.16
N ARG A 72 6.14 0.47 -6.32
CA ARG A 72 5.63 1.06 -7.57
C ARG A 72 4.18 1.52 -7.45
N MET A 73 3.31 0.71 -6.84
CA MET A 73 1.90 1.10 -6.63
C MET A 73 1.76 2.34 -5.75
N SER A 74 2.65 2.51 -4.77
CA SER A 74 2.61 3.68 -3.86
C SER A 74 3.11 5.00 -4.47
N LEU A 75 3.81 4.95 -5.61
CA LEU A 75 4.31 6.15 -6.28
C LEU A 75 3.23 6.90 -7.06
N THR A 76 2.25 6.16 -7.58
CA THR A 76 1.14 6.72 -8.37
C THR A 76 0.22 7.54 -7.46
N CYS A 77 -0.15 8.74 -7.88
CA CYS A 77 -1.11 9.55 -7.12
C CYS A 77 -2.51 8.91 -7.15
N PRO A 78 -3.20 8.71 -6.01
CA PRO A 78 -4.57 8.19 -6.02
C PRO A 78 -5.62 9.19 -6.54
N HIS A 79 -5.28 10.48 -6.60
CA HIS A 79 -6.21 11.52 -7.05
C HIS A 79 -6.14 11.78 -8.55
N CYS A 80 -4.95 12.07 -9.07
CA CYS A 80 -4.73 12.43 -10.47
C CYS A 80 -4.06 11.33 -11.31
N GLU A 81 -3.76 10.17 -10.71
CA GLU A 81 -3.04 9.06 -11.36
C GLU A 81 -1.68 9.44 -11.96
N PHE A 82 -1.09 10.52 -11.45
CA PHE A 82 0.24 10.95 -11.88
C PHE A 82 1.30 9.91 -11.48
N ASP A 83 2.00 9.40 -12.51
CA ASP A 83 3.12 8.48 -12.36
C ASP A 83 4.46 9.23 -12.59
N PRO A 84 5.28 9.43 -11.55
CA PRO A 84 6.57 10.11 -11.67
C PRO A 84 7.58 9.35 -12.53
N ILE A 85 7.47 8.01 -12.63
CA ILE A 85 8.36 7.20 -13.47
C ILE A 85 8.05 7.47 -14.93
N LEU A 86 6.76 7.46 -15.30
CA LEU A 86 6.31 7.76 -16.66
C LEU A 86 6.67 9.19 -17.05
N TYR A 87 6.60 10.14 -16.11
CA TYR A 87 7.00 11.52 -16.36
C TYR A 87 8.48 11.68 -16.67
N LYS A 88 9.35 10.89 -16.01
CA LYS A 88 10.79 10.89 -16.28
C LYS A 88 11.11 10.32 -17.66
N THR A 89 10.39 9.30 -18.11
CA THR A 89 10.60 8.68 -19.43
C THR A 89 9.97 9.49 -20.57
N SER A 90 8.72 9.93 -20.38
CA SER A 90 7.94 10.64 -21.39
C SER A 90 6.97 11.62 -20.74
N ARG A 91 7.34 12.89 -20.70
CA ARG A 91 6.54 13.95 -20.09
C ARG A 91 5.14 14.06 -20.73
N GLU A 92 5.07 13.99 -22.06
CA GLU A 92 3.81 14.16 -22.81
C GLU A 92 2.77 13.09 -22.44
N LYS A 93 3.17 11.81 -22.39
CA LYS A 93 2.26 10.72 -22.03
C LYS A 93 1.75 10.83 -20.60
N ALA A 94 2.61 11.27 -19.68
CA ALA A 94 2.23 11.50 -18.29
C ALA A 94 1.20 12.63 -18.16
N VAL A 95 1.41 13.75 -18.84
CA VAL A 95 0.46 14.87 -18.85
C VAL A 95 -0.85 14.47 -19.52
N PHE A 96 -0.81 13.73 -20.63
CA PHE A 96 -1.99 13.22 -21.31
C PHE A 96 -2.84 12.34 -20.39
N LYS A 97 -2.21 11.40 -19.65
CA LYS A 97 -2.91 10.53 -18.70
C LYS A 97 -3.60 11.33 -17.59
N VAL A 98 -2.91 12.32 -17.02
CA VAL A 98 -3.46 13.20 -15.98
C VAL A 98 -4.65 13.99 -16.52
N ARG A 99 -4.53 14.59 -17.72
CA ARG A 99 -5.64 15.32 -18.36
C ARG A 99 -6.85 14.43 -18.56
N LYS A 100 -6.66 13.25 -19.17
CA LYS A 100 -7.72 12.27 -19.38
C LYS A 100 -8.45 11.92 -18.08
N ARG A 101 -7.70 11.67 -17.00
CA ARG A 101 -8.29 11.37 -15.69
C ARG A 101 -9.06 12.56 -15.12
N LEU A 102 -8.55 13.77 -15.25
CA LEU A 102 -9.25 14.98 -14.79
C LEU A 102 -10.55 15.21 -15.58
N ASP A 103 -10.54 14.93 -16.88
CA ASP A 103 -11.73 15.05 -17.74
C ASP A 103 -12.78 14.00 -17.36
N GLU A 104 -12.38 12.75 -17.11
CA GLU A 104 -13.26 11.68 -16.59
C GLU A 104 -13.86 12.04 -15.22
N VAL A 105 -13.06 12.61 -14.32
CA VAL A 105 -13.53 13.02 -13.00
C VAL A 105 -14.48 14.22 -13.13
N ARG A 106 -14.21 15.15 -14.06
CA ARG A 106 -15.07 16.29 -14.33
C ARG A 106 -16.45 15.86 -14.82
N THR A 107 -16.52 14.84 -15.68
CA THR A 107 -17.78 14.32 -16.22
C THR A 107 -18.54 13.44 -15.23
N SER A 108 -17.85 12.66 -14.39
CA SER A 108 -18.50 11.79 -13.40
C SER A 108 -19.11 12.56 -12.22
N GLY A 109 -18.67 13.79 -11.95
CA GLY A 109 -19.15 14.60 -10.82
C GLY A 109 -18.68 14.10 -9.44
N GLU A 110 -17.90 13.03 -9.38
CA GLU A 110 -17.49 12.33 -8.15
C GLU A 110 -16.64 13.23 -7.21
N TYR A 111 -15.95 14.23 -7.77
CA TYR A 111 -15.18 15.22 -7.00
C TYR A 111 -16.04 16.17 -6.16
N MET A 112 -17.33 16.34 -6.50
CA MET A 112 -18.23 17.20 -5.74
C MET A 112 -18.50 16.63 -4.34
N PHE A 113 -18.57 15.31 -4.22
CA PHE A 113 -18.86 14.64 -2.95
C PHE A 113 -17.63 14.40 -2.08
N LYS A 114 -16.42 14.43 -2.66
CA LYS A 114 -15.17 14.14 -1.91
C LYS A 114 -14.62 15.36 -1.17
N THR A 115 -14.77 16.56 -1.74
CA THR A 115 -14.29 17.82 -1.14
C THR A 115 -15.22 18.31 -0.03
N ASN A 116 -16.52 18.11 -0.20
CA ASN A 116 -17.56 18.46 0.78
C ASN A 116 -18.12 17.20 1.46
N ASN A 117 -17.30 16.19 1.73
CA ASN A 117 -17.80 15.00 2.42
C ASN A 117 -18.05 15.36 3.90
N PRO A 118 -19.31 15.50 4.36
CA PRO A 118 -19.59 15.82 5.77
C PRO A 118 -19.16 14.70 6.70
N LEU A 119 -18.78 13.53 6.15
CA LEU A 119 -18.46 12.34 6.90
C LEU A 119 -16.98 12.19 7.29
N HIS A 120 -16.10 13.13 6.89
CA HIS A 120 -14.66 13.02 7.17
C HIS A 120 -14.32 13.13 8.67
N ASN A 121 -15.14 13.85 9.44
CA ASN A 121 -14.95 14.03 10.88
C ASN A 121 -15.75 13.05 11.74
N LEU A 122 -16.40 12.04 11.14
CA LEU A 122 -17.06 11.04 11.98
C LEU A 122 -16.00 10.17 12.66
N PRO A 123 -16.07 10.01 13.99
CA PRO A 123 -15.25 9.03 14.68
C PRO A 123 -15.56 7.65 14.08
N VAL A 124 -14.53 6.97 13.58
CA VAL A 124 -14.68 5.59 13.09
C VAL A 124 -15.03 4.74 14.29
N ILE A 125 -16.30 4.33 14.40
CA ILE A 125 -16.73 3.38 15.43
C ILE A 125 -16.08 2.04 15.12
N VAL A 126 -14.95 1.77 15.77
CA VAL A 126 -14.30 0.46 15.73
C VAL A 126 -15.22 -0.50 16.48
N LYS A 127 -16.00 -1.32 15.76
CA LYS A 127 -16.75 -2.42 16.36
C LYS A 127 -15.76 -3.43 16.93
N ASN A 128 -15.42 -3.31 18.21
CA ASN A 128 -14.85 -4.43 18.95
C ASN A 128 -15.92 -5.51 19.02
N LYS A 129 -15.69 -6.64 18.32
CA LYS A 129 -16.49 -7.83 18.49
C LYS A 129 -15.95 -8.57 19.71
N ASP A 130 -16.56 -8.32 20.86
CA ASP A 130 -16.40 -9.20 22.00
C ASP A 130 -17.08 -10.55 21.67
N MET A 131 -16.48 -11.67 22.10
CA MET A 131 -16.95 -13.04 21.81
C MET A 131 -18.32 -13.41 22.43
N ASN A 132 -19.18 -12.43 22.71
CA ASN A 132 -20.52 -12.66 23.28
C ASN A 132 -21.62 -11.79 22.66
N GLY A 133 -21.39 -11.20 21.47
CA GLY A 133 -22.46 -10.71 20.61
C GLY A 133 -23.27 -9.50 21.12
N LYS A 134 -22.75 -8.69 22.05
CA LYS A 134 -23.42 -7.47 22.52
C LYS A 134 -22.58 -6.24 22.22
N SER A 135 -23.03 -5.40 21.29
CA SER A 135 -22.39 -4.12 20.96
C SER A 135 -22.74 -3.07 22.01
N ILE A 136 -21.77 -2.70 22.86
CA ILE A 136 -21.88 -1.56 23.78
C ILE A 136 -21.23 -0.36 23.07
N GLY A 137 -22.06 0.57 22.57
CA GLY A 137 -21.59 1.86 22.09
C GLY A 137 -21.36 2.78 23.28
N HIS A 138 -20.10 3.03 23.64
CA HIS A 138 -19.77 4.03 24.64
C HIS A 138 -19.50 5.36 23.93
N SER A 139 -20.52 6.22 23.86
CA SER A 139 -20.36 7.65 23.59
C SER A 139 -19.61 8.26 24.79
N THR A 140 -18.44 8.81 24.54
CA THR A 140 -17.74 9.69 25.49
C THR A 140 -18.06 11.11 25.07
N ASP A 141 -18.84 11.78 25.91
CA ASP A 141 -19.31 13.15 25.71
C ASP A 141 -18.13 14.14 25.79
N LEU A 142 -18.05 15.05 24.81
CA LEU A 142 -17.17 16.22 24.86
C LEU A 142 -17.70 17.21 25.90
N GLN A 143 -16.85 17.58 26.88
CA GLN A 143 -16.88 18.89 27.53
C GLN A 143 -15.94 19.85 26.81
#